data_AF-A0A959V0K3-F1
#
_entry.id   AF-A0A959V0K3-F1
#
_cell.length_a   1.000
_cell.length_b   1.000
_cell.length_c   1.000
_cell.angle_alpha   90.00
_cell.angle_beta   90.00
_cell.angle_gamma   90.00
#
_symmetry.space_group_name_H-M   'P 1'
#
loop_
_entity.id
_entity.type
_entity.pdbx_description
1 polymer ?
#
loop_
_entity_poly.entity_id
_entity_poly.type
_entity_poly.pdbx_seq_one_letter_code
_entity_poly.pdbx_strand_id
1 'polypeptide(L)'
;ALDVRDEQAPLDLPPHMLNDLKISHRDNMITFEFANMEYSSRGQHEFQYQLIGFDPEPILAGRNNTAVYTNLDPGTYTFQVQGRNRDGVWSRVPATMQLTVLPPWWRTWWAYSLYFVLLAGSVLGYVFWQRWQRMRLERTVELRTRELSREKRRSEELLRNILPGGVANELRSAGRTEAKQYDRVSILFSDFQGFTGISEQLSPAELVDELNVCFKAFDRIMEKHGVEKIKTIGDAYMAAGGVPDPEKGGPLAVVRAALDMQEIMQERKAERTAQGRPHFEMRVGIHTGPVVAGVVGLKKFQYDIWGDTVNIASRIESSGAVGRVNISASTHAEISENPDLVFEA
;
A
#
# COMPACT_ATOMS: atom_id res chain seq x y z
N ALA A 1 -31.02 45.71 -36.47
CA ALA A 1 -31.82 45.70 -37.71
C ALA A 1 -30.93 46.25 -38.79
N LEU A 2 -30.66 45.48 -39.83
CA LEU A 2 -29.90 45.95 -40.98
C LEU A 2 -30.87 46.72 -41.87
N ASP A 3 -30.79 48.05 -41.82
CA ASP A 3 -31.55 48.90 -42.73
C ASP A 3 -30.73 49.07 -44.01
N VAL A 4 -31.26 48.58 -45.12
CA VAL A 4 -30.63 48.59 -46.45
C VAL A 4 -30.54 50.03 -47.02
N ARG A 5 -31.15 51.02 -46.33
CA ARG A 5 -31.07 52.45 -46.64
C ARG A 5 -29.99 53.19 -45.83
N ASP A 6 -29.32 52.51 -44.90
CA ASP A 6 -28.26 53.08 -44.07
C ASP A 6 -26.90 53.00 -44.82
N GLU A 7 -26.15 54.11 -44.88
CA GLU A 7 -24.84 54.19 -45.58
C GLU A 7 -23.79 53.24 -44.98
N GLN A 8 -24.05 52.68 -43.80
CA GLN A 8 -23.19 51.71 -43.10
C GLN A 8 -23.68 50.26 -43.23
N ALA A 9 -24.69 49.98 -44.07
CA ALA A 9 -25.10 48.60 -44.34
C ALA A 9 -23.96 47.83 -45.04
N PRO A 10 -23.63 46.59 -44.62
CA PRO A 10 -22.57 45.74 -45.17
C PRO A 10 -23.04 45.10 -46.48
N LEU A 11 -23.46 45.92 -47.44
CA LEU A 11 -23.85 45.52 -48.77
C LEU A 11 -22.90 46.20 -49.75
N ASP A 12 -22.02 45.40 -50.36
CA ASP A 12 -21.03 45.88 -51.33
C ASP A 12 -21.67 46.35 -52.66
N LEU A 13 -22.98 46.16 -52.84
CA LEU A 13 -23.72 46.46 -54.07
C LEU A 13 -25.09 47.09 -53.75
N PRO A 14 -25.59 48.02 -54.59
CA PRO A 14 -26.89 48.64 -54.37
C PRO A 14 -28.05 47.63 -54.52
N PRO A 15 -29.18 47.81 -53.81
CA PRO A 15 -30.22 46.78 -53.62
C PRO A 15 -30.87 46.25 -54.90
N HIS A 16 -30.87 47.05 -55.97
CA HIS A 16 -31.40 46.68 -57.28
C HIS A 16 -30.46 45.80 -58.11
N MET A 17 -29.23 45.57 -57.65
CA MET A 17 -28.23 44.70 -58.29
C MET A 17 -27.95 43.40 -57.52
N LEU A 18 -28.58 43.22 -56.37
CA LEU A 18 -28.42 42.04 -55.52
C LEU A 18 -29.49 41.00 -55.86
N ASN A 19 -29.18 40.08 -56.77
CA ASN A 19 -30.06 38.94 -57.08
C ASN A 19 -29.99 37.82 -56.02
N ASP A 20 -28.96 37.82 -55.17
CA ASP A 20 -28.72 36.85 -54.09
C ASP A 20 -28.24 37.59 -52.83
N LEU A 21 -29.03 37.51 -51.75
CA LEU A 21 -28.71 38.05 -50.44
C LEU A 21 -28.31 36.89 -49.51
N LYS A 22 -27.09 36.91 -49.01
CA LYS A 22 -26.61 35.93 -48.02
C LYS A 22 -26.64 36.55 -46.64
N ILE A 23 -27.40 35.94 -45.74
CA ILE A 23 -27.47 36.38 -44.34
C ILE A 23 -26.92 35.31 -43.41
N SER A 24 -26.43 35.76 -42.26
CA SER A 24 -26.01 34.86 -41.20
C SER A 24 -27.23 34.35 -40.44
N HIS A 25 -27.18 33.13 -39.90
CA HIS A 25 -28.19 32.64 -38.95
C HIS A 25 -28.37 33.54 -37.70
N ARG A 26 -27.47 34.51 -37.47
CA ARG A 26 -27.61 35.50 -36.39
C ARG A 26 -28.63 36.60 -36.72
N ASP A 27 -28.89 36.83 -38.01
CA ASP A 27 -29.83 37.83 -38.49
C ASP A 27 -31.23 37.22 -38.48
N ASN A 28 -31.87 37.27 -37.30
CA ASN A 28 -33.09 36.52 -37.00
C ASN A 28 -34.39 37.19 -37.47
N MET A 29 -34.31 38.37 -38.09
CA MET A 29 -35.46 39.13 -38.58
C MET A 29 -35.10 39.82 -39.89
N ILE A 30 -35.89 39.56 -40.92
CA ILE A 30 -35.76 40.16 -42.25
C ILE A 30 -37.06 40.85 -42.59
N THR A 31 -36.96 42.10 -43.01
CA THR A 31 -38.11 42.86 -43.51
C THR A 31 -37.89 43.16 -44.98
N PHE A 32 -38.78 42.64 -45.82
CA PHE A 32 -38.86 43.01 -47.23
C PHE A 32 -39.79 44.20 -47.35
N GLU A 33 -39.31 45.31 -47.91
CA GLU A 33 -40.14 46.47 -48.27
C GLU A 33 -40.25 46.52 -49.79
N PHE A 34 -41.47 46.61 -50.30
CA PHE A 34 -41.77 46.66 -51.73
C PHE A 34 -42.59 47.89 -52.05
N ALA A 35 -42.47 48.39 -53.28
CA ALA A 35 -43.20 49.57 -53.74
C ALA A 35 -43.60 49.39 -55.21
N ASN A 36 -44.68 50.04 -55.60
CA ASN A 36 -45.05 50.16 -57.01
C ASN A 36 -44.43 51.45 -57.58
N MET A 37 -44.00 51.44 -58.84
CA MET A 37 -43.39 52.60 -59.51
C MET A 37 -44.42 53.66 -59.94
N GLU A 38 -45.72 53.39 -59.75
CA GLU A 38 -46.81 54.29 -60.17
C GLU A 38 -47.14 55.34 -59.10
N TYR A 39 -46.66 56.58 -59.29
CA TYR A 39 -46.66 57.65 -58.27
C TYR A 39 -48.01 58.38 -58.08
N SER A 40 -49.00 58.15 -58.96
CA SER A 40 -50.15 59.06 -59.12
C SER A 40 -51.40 58.75 -58.27
N SER A 41 -51.34 57.81 -57.32
CA SER A 41 -52.46 57.53 -56.41
C SER A 41 -52.01 57.12 -55.02
N ARG A 42 -52.12 58.02 -54.03
CA ARG A 42 -52.02 57.68 -52.61
C ARG A 42 -53.25 56.88 -52.18
N GLY A 43 -53.15 55.56 -52.14
CA GLY A 43 -53.99 54.76 -51.24
C GLY A 43 -54.59 53.42 -51.71
N GLN A 44 -54.28 52.90 -52.92
CA GLN A 44 -54.88 51.64 -53.40
C GLN A 44 -53.91 50.73 -54.17
N HIS A 45 -52.73 50.46 -53.61
CA HIS A 45 -51.88 49.38 -54.14
C HIS A 45 -52.07 48.14 -53.27
N GLU A 46 -52.54 47.06 -53.89
CA GLU A 46 -52.58 45.73 -53.28
C GLU A 46 -51.35 44.94 -53.73
N PHE A 47 -50.72 44.25 -52.79
CA PHE A 47 -49.58 43.40 -53.06
C PHE A 47 -49.87 41.98 -52.61
N GLN A 48 -49.30 41.02 -53.33
CA GLN A 48 -49.25 39.63 -52.93
C GLN A 48 -47.79 39.20 -52.92
N TYR A 49 -47.35 38.58 -51.84
CA TYR A 49 -45.97 38.12 -51.72
C TYR A 49 -45.92 36.67 -51.24
N GLN A 50 -44.79 36.02 -51.48
CA GLN A 50 -44.52 34.69 -50.97
C GLN A 50 -43.03 34.48 -50.80
N LEU A 51 -42.62 33.87 -49.70
CA LEU A 51 -41.28 33.33 -49.53
C LEU A 51 -41.31 31.83 -49.85
N ILE A 52 -40.94 31.49 -51.08
CA ILE A 52 -40.85 30.09 -51.54
C ILE A 52 -39.82 29.36 -50.68
N GLY A 53 -40.22 28.24 -50.09
CA GLY A 53 -39.44 27.46 -49.13
C GLY A 53 -39.83 27.71 -47.67
N PHE A 54 -40.65 28.73 -47.39
CA PHE A 54 -41.20 29.01 -46.06
C PHE A 54 -42.74 29.08 -46.07
N ASP A 55 -43.32 29.87 -46.99
CA ASP A 55 -44.77 30.03 -47.09
C ASP A 55 -45.42 28.96 -47.98
N PRO A 56 -46.46 28.26 -47.51
CA PRO A 56 -47.16 27.25 -48.32
C PRO A 56 -48.00 27.86 -49.46
N GLU A 57 -48.56 29.05 -49.28
CA GLU A 57 -49.39 29.77 -50.25
C GLU A 57 -49.04 31.27 -50.29
N PRO A 58 -49.32 31.99 -51.38
CA PRO A 58 -48.97 33.40 -51.49
C PRO A 58 -49.90 34.31 -50.68
N ILE A 59 -49.32 35.14 -49.83
CA ILE A 59 -49.98 35.97 -48.81
C ILE A 59 -50.38 37.33 -49.41
N LEU A 60 -51.64 37.74 -49.22
CA LEU A 60 -52.13 39.07 -49.58
C LEU A 60 -51.70 40.10 -48.51
N ALA A 61 -50.86 41.05 -48.89
CA ALA A 61 -50.35 42.10 -48.00
C ALA A 61 -51.40 43.19 -47.67
N GLY A 62 -52.53 43.18 -48.36
CA GLY A 62 -53.54 44.24 -48.27
C GLY A 62 -52.93 45.59 -48.68
N ARG A 63 -53.00 46.57 -47.78
CA ARG A 63 -52.43 47.92 -47.96
C ARG A 63 -51.00 48.06 -47.44
N ASN A 64 -50.46 47.01 -46.80
CA ASN A 64 -49.10 47.04 -46.29
C ASN A 64 -48.11 46.79 -47.43
N ASN A 65 -46.97 47.45 -47.35
CA ASN A 65 -45.90 47.34 -48.32
C ASN A 65 -44.66 46.63 -47.75
N THR A 66 -44.84 45.92 -46.64
CA THR A 66 -43.78 45.21 -45.91
C THR A 66 -44.18 43.76 -45.62
N ALA A 67 -43.20 42.86 -45.71
CA ALA A 67 -43.29 41.47 -45.27
C ALA A 67 -42.16 41.18 -44.28
N VAL A 68 -42.49 40.65 -43.12
CA VAL A 68 -41.53 40.38 -42.04
C VAL A 68 -41.44 38.88 -41.80
N TYR A 69 -40.23 38.33 -41.92
CA TYR A 69 -39.94 36.94 -41.59
C TYR A 69 -38.96 36.89 -40.42
N THR A 70 -39.26 36.01 -39.47
CA THR A 70 -38.41 35.76 -38.30
C THR A 70 -38.01 34.29 -38.24
N ASN A 71 -36.82 34.03 -37.72
CA ASN A 71 -36.33 32.68 -37.42
C ASN A 71 -36.38 31.70 -38.62
N LEU A 72 -35.93 32.15 -39.79
CA LEU A 72 -35.79 31.30 -40.97
C LEU A 72 -34.68 30.26 -40.74
N ASP A 73 -34.97 29.00 -41.06
CA ASP A 73 -33.98 27.92 -41.00
C ASP A 73 -32.85 28.12 -42.03
N PRO A 74 -31.66 27.51 -41.83
CA PRO A 74 -30.63 27.51 -42.86
C PRO A 74 -31.12 26.89 -44.17
N GLY A 75 -31.04 27.64 -45.26
CA GLY A 75 -31.55 27.21 -46.55
C GLY A 75 -31.57 28.35 -47.57
N THR A 76 -31.95 28.01 -48.80
CA THR A 76 -32.15 28.98 -49.87
C THR A 76 -33.65 29.19 -50.06
N TYR A 77 -34.07 30.43 -49.97
CA TYR A 77 -35.44 30.89 -50.11
C TYR A 77 -35.54 31.84 -51.31
N THR A 78 -36.70 31.88 -51.95
CA THR A 78 -36.96 32.86 -53.01
C THR A 78 -38.15 33.72 -52.62
N PHE A 79 -37.90 35.00 -52.33
CA PHE A 79 -38.97 35.96 -52.11
C PHE A 79 -39.52 36.41 -53.45
N GLN A 80 -40.84 36.33 -53.62
CA GLN A 80 -41.54 36.82 -54.79
C GLN A 80 -42.64 37.79 -54.38
N VAL A 81 -42.79 38.88 -55.12
CA VAL A 81 -43.86 39.86 -54.91
C VAL A 81 -44.49 40.27 -56.23
N GLN A 82 -45.82 40.38 -56.22
CA GLN A 82 -46.66 40.83 -57.31
C GLN A 82 -47.47 42.05 -56.84
N GLY A 83 -47.53 43.07 -57.69
CA GLY A 83 -48.37 44.24 -57.48
C GLY A 83 -49.64 44.15 -58.32
N ARG A 84 -50.75 44.61 -57.77
CA ARG A 84 -52.01 44.77 -58.50
C ARG A 84 -52.13 46.20 -59.04
N ASN A 85 -52.35 46.34 -60.34
CA ASN A 85 -52.60 47.63 -60.98
C ASN A 85 -54.07 48.05 -60.79
N ARG A 86 -54.40 49.32 -61.15
CA ARG A 86 -55.76 49.90 -60.99
C ARG A 86 -56.87 49.09 -61.66
N ASP A 87 -56.57 48.40 -62.75
CA ASP A 87 -57.54 47.56 -63.48
C ASP A 87 -57.79 46.21 -62.79
N GLY A 88 -57.25 46.01 -61.58
CA GLY A 88 -57.40 44.79 -60.80
C GLY A 88 -56.56 43.62 -61.32
N VAL A 89 -55.65 43.85 -62.27
CA VAL A 89 -54.77 42.84 -62.87
C VAL A 89 -53.43 42.79 -62.14
N TRP A 90 -53.01 41.60 -61.74
CA TRP A 90 -51.70 41.35 -61.14
C TRP A 90 -50.58 41.42 -62.18
N SER A 91 -49.39 41.88 -61.76
CA SER A 91 -48.20 41.92 -62.60
C SER A 91 -47.85 40.51 -63.15
N ARG A 92 -47.71 40.38 -64.48
CA ARG A 92 -47.44 39.09 -65.15
C ARG A 92 -46.08 38.48 -64.80
N VAL A 93 -45.11 39.31 -64.42
CA VAL A 93 -43.78 38.88 -63.96
C VAL A 93 -43.62 39.31 -62.50
N PRO A 94 -43.52 38.38 -61.54
CA PRO A 94 -43.22 38.74 -60.15
C PRO A 94 -41.79 39.27 -60.03
N ALA A 95 -41.57 40.24 -59.15
CA ALA A 95 -40.22 40.60 -58.75
C ALA A 95 -39.71 39.54 -57.77
N THR A 96 -38.53 38.96 -58.05
CA THR A 96 -37.97 37.86 -57.25
C THR A 96 -36.60 38.21 -56.68
N MET A 97 -36.31 37.77 -55.46
CA MET A 97 -35.01 37.93 -54.80
C MET A 97 -34.63 36.62 -54.09
N GLN A 98 -33.41 36.12 -54.32
CA GLN A 98 -32.93 34.95 -53.59
C GLN A 98 -32.34 35.37 -52.24
N LEU A 99 -32.67 34.59 -51.22
CA LEU A 99 -32.18 34.75 -49.85
C LEU A 99 -31.57 33.43 -49.41
N THR A 100 -30.28 33.42 -49.09
CA THR A 100 -29.60 32.25 -48.53
C THR A 100 -29.24 32.49 -47.06
N VAL A 101 -29.83 31.71 -46.17
CA VAL A 101 -29.51 31.72 -44.73
C VAL A 101 -28.40 30.70 -44.47
N LEU A 102 -27.21 31.17 -44.10
CA LEU A 102 -26.06 30.30 -43.85
C LEU A 102 -26.25 29.52 -42.52
N PRO A 103 -25.88 28.23 -42.44
CA PRO A 103 -25.98 27.48 -41.19
C PRO A 103 -25.07 28.05 -40.11
N PRO A 104 -25.45 27.95 -38.83
CA PRO A 104 -24.61 28.42 -37.75
C PRO A 104 -23.32 27.58 -37.67
N TRP A 105 -22.23 28.21 -37.20
CA TRP A 105 -20.90 27.60 -37.21
C TRP A 105 -20.83 26.25 -36.45
N TRP A 106 -21.65 26.03 -35.42
CA TRP A 106 -21.71 24.76 -34.66
C TRP A 106 -22.40 23.60 -35.41
N ARG A 107 -23.01 23.84 -36.58
CA ARG A 107 -23.60 22.80 -37.45
C ARG A 107 -22.78 22.52 -38.71
N THR A 108 -21.53 22.98 -38.76
CA THR A 108 -20.63 22.78 -39.89
C THR A 108 -19.85 21.46 -39.76
N TRP A 109 -19.37 20.91 -40.89
CA TRP A 109 -18.63 19.64 -40.91
C TRP A 109 -17.37 19.67 -40.02
N TRP A 110 -16.66 20.80 -39.95
CA TRP A 110 -15.47 20.94 -39.11
C TRP A 110 -15.81 21.01 -37.62
N ALA A 111 -16.98 21.55 -37.25
CA ALA A 111 -17.45 21.56 -35.87
C ALA A 111 -17.75 20.13 -35.37
N TYR A 112 -18.35 19.29 -36.21
CA TYR A 112 -18.53 17.87 -35.91
C TYR A 112 -17.19 17.13 -35.76
N SER A 113 -16.21 17.42 -36.61
CA SER A 113 -14.85 16.88 -36.46
C SER A 113 -14.21 17.28 -35.13
N LEU A 114 -14.40 18.54 -34.69
CA LEU A 114 -13.92 19.01 -33.40
C LEU A 114 -14.61 18.27 -32.24
N TYR A 115 -15.93 18.08 -32.29
CA TYR A 115 -16.66 17.32 -31.28
C TYR A 115 -16.17 15.88 -31.18
N PHE A 116 -15.91 15.23 -32.32
CA PHE A 116 -15.37 13.88 -32.36
C PHE A 116 -13.97 13.80 -31.72
N VAL A 117 -13.08 14.75 -32.04
CA VAL A 117 -11.73 14.81 -31.44
C VAL A 117 -11.79 15.03 -29.94
N LEU A 118 -12.67 15.92 -29.47
CA LEU A 118 -12.86 16.16 -28.03
C LEU A 118 -13.39 14.91 -27.31
N LEU A 119 -14.36 14.23 -27.91
CA LEU A 119 -14.90 12.99 -27.38
C LEU A 119 -13.84 11.89 -27.33
N ALA A 120 -13.12 11.66 -28.43
CA ALA A 120 -12.04 10.67 -28.50
C ALA A 120 -10.93 10.98 -27.47
N GLY A 121 -10.54 12.26 -27.35
CA GLY A 121 -9.59 12.73 -26.34
C GLY A 121 -10.06 12.46 -24.92
N SER A 122 -11.33 12.73 -24.59
CA SER A 122 -11.88 12.44 -23.27
C SER A 122 -11.90 10.94 -22.95
N VAL A 123 -12.23 10.09 -23.92
CA VAL A 123 -12.25 8.63 -23.77
C VAL A 123 -10.84 8.10 -23.56
N LEU A 124 -9.88 8.54 -24.37
CA LEU A 124 -8.47 8.16 -24.23
C LEU A 124 -7.89 8.65 -22.89
N GLY A 125 -8.20 9.88 -22.49
CA GLY A 125 -7.82 10.44 -21.20
C GLY A 125 -8.38 9.63 -20.03
N TYR A 126 -9.66 9.24 -20.10
CA TYR A 126 -10.29 8.39 -19.09
C TYR A 126 -9.62 7.02 -19.00
N VAL A 127 -9.38 6.35 -20.13
CA VAL A 127 -8.70 5.04 -20.15
C VAL A 127 -7.27 5.13 -19.61
N PHE A 128 -6.54 6.18 -19.99
CA PHE A 128 -5.18 6.41 -19.48
C PHE A 128 -5.18 6.69 -17.98
N TRP A 129 -6.10 7.53 -17.50
CA TRP A 129 -6.30 7.81 -16.07
C TRP A 129 -6.61 6.53 -15.30
N GLN A 130 -7.50 5.69 -15.82
CA GLN A 130 -7.88 4.43 -15.18
C GLN A 130 -6.71 3.44 -15.09
N ARG A 131 -5.91 3.32 -16.16
CA ARG A 131 -4.67 2.50 -16.16
C ARG A 131 -3.66 3.01 -15.14
N TRP A 132 -3.50 4.32 -15.06
CA TRP A 132 -2.56 4.95 -14.13
C TRP A 132 -2.96 4.74 -12.67
N GLN A 133 -4.26 4.83 -12.35
CA GLN A 133 -4.78 4.50 -11.02
C GLN A 133 -4.51 3.04 -10.65
N ARG A 134 -4.75 2.09 -11.56
CA ARG A 134 -4.45 0.66 -11.33
C ARG A 134 -2.98 0.41 -11.01
N MET A 135 -2.07 0.94 -11.84
CA MET A 135 -0.63 0.77 -11.59
C MET A 135 -0.17 1.41 -10.27
N ARG A 136 -0.76 2.54 -9.89
CA ARG A 136 -0.47 3.17 -8.59
C ARG A 136 -0.95 2.29 -7.44
N LEU A 137 -2.18 1.78 -7.53
CA LEU A 137 -2.75 0.92 -6.51
C LEU A 137 -1.93 -0.37 -6.36
N GLU A 138 -1.58 -1.03 -7.47
CA GLU A 138 -0.75 -2.23 -7.48
C GLU A 138 0.61 -1.98 -6.81
N ARG A 139 1.28 -0.87 -7.16
CA ARG A 139 2.55 -0.49 -6.51
C ARG A 139 2.37 -0.22 -5.01
N THR A 140 1.31 0.46 -4.60
CA THR A 140 1.04 0.72 -3.19
C THR A 140 0.77 -0.58 -2.44
N VAL A 141 -0.04 -1.48 -3.00
CA VAL A 141 -0.33 -2.80 -2.42
C VAL A 141 0.95 -3.61 -2.31
N GLU A 142 1.79 -3.63 -3.35
CA GLU A 142 3.07 -4.34 -3.32
C GLU A 142 4.01 -3.78 -2.25
N LEU A 143 4.17 -2.45 -2.18
CA LEU A 143 4.99 -1.81 -1.16
C LEU A 143 4.48 -2.13 0.26
N ARG A 144 3.17 -2.01 0.50
CA ARG A 144 2.55 -2.34 1.79
C ARG A 144 2.68 -3.81 2.14
N THR A 145 2.54 -4.70 1.16
CA THR A 145 2.73 -6.14 1.37
C THR A 145 4.17 -6.45 1.72
N ARG A 146 5.14 -5.80 1.06
CA ARG A 146 6.57 -5.93 1.38
C ARG A 146 6.88 -5.39 2.79
N GLU A 147 6.37 -4.22 3.15
CA GLU A 147 6.51 -3.66 4.51
C GLU A 147 5.94 -4.62 5.57
N LEU A 148 4.70 -5.06 5.38
CA LEU A 148 4.02 -5.99 6.28
C LEU A 148 4.78 -7.32 6.40
N SER A 149 5.30 -7.86 5.28
CA SER A 149 6.08 -9.09 5.30
C SER A 149 7.39 -8.95 6.07
N ARG A 150 8.05 -7.79 5.99
CA ARG A 150 9.29 -7.48 6.73
C ARG A 150 9.00 -7.34 8.22
N GLU A 151 7.95 -6.60 8.57
CA GLU A 151 7.54 -6.43 9.96
C GLU A 151 7.12 -7.77 10.59
N LYS A 152 6.34 -8.57 9.86
CA LYS A 152 5.97 -9.93 10.27
C LYS A 152 7.21 -10.80 10.49
N ARG A 153 8.16 -10.81 9.55
CA ARG A 153 9.39 -11.60 9.69
C ARG A 153 10.20 -11.16 10.91
N ARG A 154 10.35 -9.85 11.13
CA ARG A 154 11.05 -9.31 12.30
C ARG A 154 10.37 -9.70 13.62
N SER A 155 9.03 -9.66 13.66
CA SER A 155 8.27 -10.11 14.82
C SER A 155 8.45 -11.62 15.07
N GLU A 156 8.46 -12.44 14.02
CA GLU A 156 8.68 -13.89 14.13
C GLU A 156 10.11 -14.24 14.57
N GLU A 157 11.12 -13.56 14.03
CA GLU A 157 12.51 -13.72 14.45
C GLU A 157 12.70 -13.37 15.94
N LEU A 158 12.13 -12.25 16.40
CA LEU A 158 12.19 -11.86 17.81
C LEU A 158 11.50 -12.87 18.73
N LEU A 159 10.34 -13.40 18.33
CA LEU A 159 9.64 -14.40 19.14
C LEU A 159 10.45 -15.69 19.27
N ARG A 160 11.10 -16.13 18.18
CA ARG A 160 11.96 -17.32 18.16
C ARG A 160 13.27 -17.16 18.94
N ASN A 161 13.74 -15.93 19.11
CA ASN A 161 14.90 -15.64 19.96
C ASN A 161 14.56 -15.67 21.46
N ILE A 162 13.27 -15.60 21.82
CA ILE A 162 12.80 -15.59 23.22
C ILE A 162 12.24 -16.95 23.62
N LEU A 163 11.56 -17.62 22.71
CA LEU A 163 10.91 -18.90 22.95
C LEU A 163 11.42 -19.96 21.98
N PRO A 164 11.57 -21.22 22.44
CA PRO A 164 11.93 -22.30 21.55
C PRO A 164 10.94 -22.44 20.39
N GLY A 165 11.45 -22.78 19.20
CA GLY A 165 10.68 -22.64 17.94
C GLY A 165 9.32 -23.34 17.92
N GLY A 166 9.22 -24.54 18.50
CA GLY A 166 7.94 -25.26 18.62
C GLY A 166 6.93 -24.53 19.52
N VAL A 167 7.40 -24.02 20.65
CA VAL A 167 6.62 -23.30 21.65
C VAL A 167 6.15 -21.95 21.11
N ALA A 168 7.02 -21.23 20.36
CA ALA A 168 6.68 -19.98 19.69
C ALA A 168 5.53 -20.16 18.67
N ASN A 169 5.56 -21.25 17.90
CA ASN A 169 4.51 -21.56 16.92
C ASN A 169 3.18 -21.88 17.60
N GLU A 170 3.21 -22.66 18.69
CA GLU A 170 2.03 -23.00 19.50
C GLU A 170 1.38 -21.72 20.05
N LEU A 171 2.18 -20.86 20.70
CA LEU A 171 1.71 -19.59 21.27
C LEU A 171 1.09 -18.68 20.20
N ARG A 172 1.69 -18.59 19.01
CA ARG A 172 1.16 -17.78 17.89
C ARG A 172 -0.17 -18.31 17.37
N SER A 173 -0.34 -19.64 17.32
CA SER A 173 -1.53 -20.27 16.74
C SER A 173 -2.71 -20.33 17.70
N ALA A 174 -2.46 -20.64 18.98
CA ALA A 174 -3.50 -20.90 19.97
C ALA A 174 -3.65 -19.75 21.00
N GLY A 175 -2.73 -18.78 21.01
CA GLY A 175 -2.71 -17.68 21.99
C GLY A 175 -2.29 -18.11 23.41
N ARG A 176 -2.07 -19.41 23.62
CA ARG A 176 -1.63 -20.04 24.87
C ARG A 176 -0.74 -21.25 24.55
N THR A 177 0.09 -21.65 25.50
CA THR A 177 0.86 -22.90 25.43
C THR A 177 0.50 -23.76 26.64
N GLU A 178 0.32 -25.05 26.44
CA GLU A 178 0.10 -25.97 27.56
C GLU A 178 1.44 -26.41 28.17
N ALA A 179 1.45 -26.61 29.49
CA ALA A 179 2.61 -27.17 30.17
C ALA A 179 2.79 -28.63 29.74
N LYS A 180 4.03 -29.01 29.44
CA LYS A 180 4.40 -30.34 28.95
C LYS A 180 5.27 -31.04 29.98
N GLN A 181 4.94 -32.29 30.25
CA GLN A 181 5.77 -33.18 31.06
C GLN A 181 6.87 -33.78 30.19
N TYR A 182 8.09 -33.79 30.69
CA TYR A 182 9.24 -34.44 30.07
C TYR A 182 9.85 -35.38 31.10
N ASP A 183 9.92 -36.68 30.79
CA ASP A 183 10.34 -37.69 31.76
C ASP A 183 11.87 -37.78 31.93
N ARG A 184 12.62 -37.36 30.91
CA ARG A 184 14.08 -37.44 30.87
C ARG A 184 14.69 -36.14 30.40
N VAL A 185 15.11 -35.31 31.36
CA VAL A 185 15.75 -34.01 31.11
C VAL A 185 17.02 -33.90 31.92
N SER A 186 18.13 -33.55 31.27
CA SER A 186 19.41 -33.30 31.91
C SER A 186 19.59 -31.81 32.13
N ILE A 187 19.51 -31.38 33.39
CA ILE A 187 19.62 -29.97 33.78
C ILE A 187 21.05 -29.67 34.18
N LEU A 188 21.60 -28.61 33.60
CA LEU A 188 22.90 -28.03 33.92
C LEU A 188 22.68 -26.72 34.69
N PHE A 189 23.32 -26.63 35.85
CA PHE A 189 23.51 -25.37 36.57
C PHE A 189 25.01 -25.05 36.60
N SER A 190 25.35 -23.78 36.39
CA SER A 190 26.69 -23.29 36.67
C SER A 190 26.64 -22.02 37.50
N ASP A 191 27.68 -21.79 38.28
CA ASP A 191 27.83 -20.63 39.16
C ASP A 191 29.28 -20.14 39.15
N PHE A 192 29.48 -18.82 39.26
CA PHE A 192 30.81 -18.24 39.33
C PHE A 192 31.31 -18.19 40.77
N GLN A 193 32.42 -18.90 41.03
CA GLN A 193 33.03 -18.91 42.34
C GLN A 193 33.54 -17.52 42.72
N GLY A 194 33.18 -17.06 43.93
CA GLY A 194 33.69 -15.81 44.48
C GLY A 194 33.18 -14.56 43.77
N PHE A 195 32.05 -14.65 43.07
CA PHE A 195 31.48 -13.55 42.30
C PHE A 195 31.37 -12.25 43.08
N THR A 196 30.86 -12.28 44.32
CA THR A 196 30.75 -11.08 45.17
C THR A 196 32.09 -10.35 45.30
N GLY A 197 33.17 -11.06 45.64
CA GLY A 197 34.48 -10.44 45.83
C GLY A 197 35.12 -9.93 44.53
N ILE A 198 34.83 -10.57 43.39
CA ILE A 198 35.30 -10.11 42.08
C ILE A 198 34.48 -8.90 41.60
N SER A 199 33.18 -8.89 41.88
CA SER A 199 32.27 -7.80 41.50
C SER A 199 32.60 -6.47 42.19
N GLU A 200 33.19 -6.53 43.40
CA GLU A 200 33.68 -5.34 44.12
C GLU A 200 34.96 -4.75 43.53
N GLN A 201 35.73 -5.54 42.75
CA GLN A 201 36.98 -5.13 42.13
C GLN A 201 36.81 -4.57 40.71
N LEU A 202 35.63 -4.76 40.11
CA LEU A 202 35.31 -4.34 38.75
C LEU A 202 34.33 -3.17 38.78
N SER A 203 34.42 -2.28 37.79
CA SER A 203 33.31 -1.35 37.57
C SER A 203 32.05 -2.11 37.12
N PRO A 204 30.84 -1.58 37.38
CA PRO A 204 29.60 -2.22 36.94
C PRO A 204 29.56 -2.51 35.43
N ALA A 205 30.14 -1.63 34.62
CA ALA A 205 30.21 -1.82 33.17
C ALA A 205 31.13 -3.00 32.80
N GLU A 206 32.34 -3.06 33.39
CA GLU A 206 33.28 -4.16 33.15
C GLU A 206 32.77 -5.51 33.64
N LEU A 207 32.06 -5.52 34.77
CA LEU A 207 31.43 -6.73 35.30
C LEU A 207 30.39 -7.28 34.32
N VAL A 208 29.50 -6.42 33.82
CA VAL A 208 28.47 -6.80 32.84
C VAL A 208 29.10 -7.24 31.53
N ASP A 209 30.14 -6.55 31.05
CA ASP A 209 30.84 -6.94 29.83
C ASP A 209 31.53 -8.30 29.97
N GLU A 210 32.16 -8.58 31.11
CA GLU A 210 32.77 -9.89 31.36
C GLU A 210 31.73 -11.01 31.41
N LEU A 211 30.63 -10.81 32.15
CA LEU A 211 29.52 -11.77 32.17
C LEU A 211 28.97 -12.03 30.76
N ASN A 212 28.82 -10.97 29.97
CA ASN A 212 28.34 -11.07 28.59
C ASN A 212 29.31 -11.86 27.69
N VAL A 213 30.63 -11.73 27.89
CA VAL A 213 31.62 -12.55 27.17
C VAL A 213 31.46 -14.02 27.52
N CYS A 214 31.40 -14.37 28.81
CA CYS A 214 31.23 -15.75 29.27
C CYS A 214 29.90 -16.34 28.79
N PHE A 215 28.77 -15.66 29.03
CA PHE A 215 27.45 -16.16 28.65
C PHE A 215 27.27 -16.30 27.14
N LYS A 216 27.86 -15.42 26.31
CA LYS A 216 27.86 -15.60 24.85
C LYS A 216 28.65 -16.84 24.42
N ALA A 217 29.75 -17.14 25.10
CA ALA A 217 30.50 -18.35 24.82
C ALA A 217 29.69 -19.60 25.21
N PHE A 218 29.02 -19.56 26.37
CA PHE A 218 28.15 -20.65 26.81
C PHE A 218 26.96 -20.85 25.87
N ASP A 219 26.30 -19.78 25.44
CA ASP A 219 25.18 -19.84 24.48
C ASP A 219 25.59 -20.57 23.17
N ARG A 220 26.80 -20.31 22.67
CA ARG A 220 27.35 -21.01 21.48
C ARG A 220 27.63 -22.49 21.75
N ILE A 221 28.13 -22.83 22.95
CA ILE A 221 28.34 -24.22 23.35
C ILE A 221 26.99 -24.94 23.45
N MET A 222 25.98 -24.31 24.06
CA MET A 222 24.64 -24.89 24.18
C MET A 222 24.06 -25.18 22.79
N GLU A 223 24.17 -24.23 21.85
CA GLU A 223 23.73 -24.41 20.46
C GLU A 223 24.49 -25.56 19.77
N LYS A 224 25.81 -25.65 19.92
CA LYS A 224 26.66 -26.73 19.36
C LYS A 224 26.22 -28.11 19.83
N HIS A 225 25.82 -28.26 21.09
CA HIS A 225 25.43 -29.54 21.69
C HIS A 225 23.91 -29.79 21.67
N GLY A 226 23.12 -28.88 21.10
CA GLY A 226 21.67 -28.98 21.06
C GLY A 226 21.01 -28.93 22.44
N VAL A 227 21.63 -28.20 23.37
CA VAL A 227 21.13 -27.95 24.73
C VAL A 227 20.36 -26.63 24.74
N GLU A 228 19.21 -26.57 25.39
CA GLU A 228 18.39 -25.37 25.45
C GLU A 228 18.80 -24.51 26.65
N LYS A 229 19.06 -23.22 26.40
CA LYS A 229 19.25 -22.25 27.48
C LYS A 229 17.89 -21.94 28.12
N ILE A 230 17.80 -22.08 29.44
CA ILE A 230 16.56 -21.75 30.17
C ILE A 230 16.60 -20.30 30.61
N LYS A 231 17.58 -19.93 31.44
CA LYS A 231 17.71 -18.57 31.98
C LYS A 231 19.07 -18.36 32.63
N THR A 232 19.37 -17.11 32.92
CA THR A 232 20.43 -16.72 33.86
C THR A 232 19.80 -16.33 35.19
N ILE A 233 20.49 -16.60 36.30
CA ILE A 233 20.02 -16.30 37.66
C ILE A 233 21.15 -15.55 38.36
N GLY A 234 21.18 -14.22 38.21
CA GLY A 234 22.34 -13.43 38.62
C GLY A 234 23.56 -13.79 37.78
N ASP A 235 24.58 -14.32 38.46
CA ASP A 235 25.83 -14.85 37.92
C ASP A 235 25.77 -16.33 37.51
N ALA A 236 24.69 -17.03 37.87
CA ALA A 236 24.47 -18.41 37.49
C ALA A 236 23.85 -18.56 36.09
N TYR A 237 24.16 -19.68 35.43
CA TYR A 237 23.64 -20.06 34.12
C TYR A 237 22.89 -21.39 34.21
N MET A 238 21.69 -21.44 33.65
CA MET A 238 20.84 -22.64 33.67
C MET A 238 20.48 -23.05 32.24
N ALA A 239 20.75 -24.31 31.92
CA ALA A 239 20.43 -24.93 30.65
C ALA A 239 19.87 -26.34 30.85
N ALA A 240 19.14 -26.85 29.87
CA ALA A 240 18.55 -28.17 29.94
C ALA A 240 18.57 -28.86 28.57
N GLY A 241 18.95 -30.13 28.60
CA GLY A 241 18.88 -31.01 27.46
C GLY A 241 17.68 -31.97 27.55
N GLY A 242 17.12 -32.37 26.41
CA GLY A 242 15.85 -33.10 26.33
C GLY A 242 14.61 -32.19 26.32
N VAL A 243 14.79 -30.87 26.28
CA VAL A 243 13.72 -29.87 26.16
C VAL A 243 14.09 -28.78 25.15
N PRO A 244 13.11 -28.21 24.42
CA PRO A 244 11.74 -28.69 24.27
C PRO A 244 11.64 -29.98 23.45
N ASP A 245 12.74 -30.44 22.87
CA ASP A 245 12.86 -31.60 21.98
C ASP A 245 13.57 -32.75 22.74
N PRO A 246 12.85 -33.85 23.10
CA PRO A 246 13.42 -34.98 23.85
C PRO A 246 14.58 -35.69 23.15
N GLU A 247 14.70 -35.53 21.83
CA GLU A 247 15.73 -36.17 21.01
C GLU A 247 17.04 -35.36 20.98
N LYS A 248 17.05 -34.12 21.50
CA LYS A 248 18.21 -33.24 21.51
C LYS A 248 18.80 -33.07 22.90
N GLY A 249 20.11 -32.85 22.98
CA GLY A 249 20.76 -32.54 24.25
C GLY A 249 20.65 -33.67 25.27
N GLY A 250 20.88 -34.93 24.88
CA GLY A 250 20.90 -36.02 25.87
C GLY A 250 21.94 -35.82 26.98
N PRO A 251 21.94 -36.65 28.05
CA PRO A 251 22.84 -36.48 29.20
C PRO A 251 24.32 -36.34 28.83
N LEU A 252 24.79 -37.15 27.87
CA LEU A 252 26.15 -37.08 27.36
C LEU A 252 26.47 -35.74 26.68
N ALA A 253 25.53 -35.18 25.91
CA ALA A 253 25.70 -33.90 25.25
C ALA A 253 25.77 -32.75 26.26
N VAL A 254 24.93 -32.78 27.30
CA VAL A 254 24.97 -31.80 28.39
C VAL A 254 26.29 -31.87 29.17
N VAL A 255 26.80 -33.07 29.43
CA VAL A 255 28.10 -33.26 30.10
C VAL A 255 29.26 -32.75 29.23
N ARG A 256 29.25 -33.05 27.92
CA ARG A 256 30.24 -32.50 26.98
C ARG A 256 30.17 -30.98 26.90
N ALA A 257 28.96 -30.42 26.88
CA ALA A 257 28.77 -28.97 26.92
C ALA A 257 29.36 -28.35 28.20
N ALA A 258 29.16 -28.98 29.36
CA ALA A 258 29.76 -28.53 30.62
C ALA A 258 31.30 -28.58 30.61
N LEU A 259 31.88 -29.61 30.00
CA LEU A 259 33.34 -29.73 29.85
C LEU A 259 33.89 -28.64 28.92
N ASP A 260 33.25 -28.39 27.78
CA ASP A 260 33.58 -27.28 26.88
C ASP A 260 33.48 -25.91 27.61
N MET A 261 32.48 -25.74 28.49
CA MET A 261 32.36 -24.52 29.31
C MET A 261 33.54 -24.36 30.27
N GLN A 262 33.98 -25.45 30.91
CA GLN A 262 35.15 -25.42 31.79
C GLN A 262 36.44 -25.07 31.02
N GLU A 263 36.62 -25.61 29.82
CA GLU A 263 37.77 -25.31 28.97
C GLU A 263 37.84 -23.81 28.62
N ILE A 264 36.73 -23.21 28.15
CA ILE A 264 36.67 -21.77 27.87
C ILE A 264 36.96 -20.93 29.11
N MET A 265 36.49 -21.36 30.28
CA MET A 265 36.77 -20.65 31.53
C MET A 265 38.25 -20.71 31.90
N GLN A 266 38.94 -21.82 31.63
CA GLN A 266 40.39 -21.90 31.84
C GLN A 266 41.17 -21.00 30.87
N GLU A 267 40.79 -20.97 29.59
CA GLU A 267 41.37 -20.07 28.60
C GLU A 267 41.19 -18.60 29.02
N ARG A 268 39.96 -18.24 29.41
CA ARG A 268 39.62 -16.87 29.83
C ARG A 268 40.37 -16.46 31.10
N LYS A 269 40.52 -17.38 32.05
CA LYS A 269 41.35 -17.19 33.25
C LYS A 269 42.79 -16.90 32.89
N ALA A 270 43.39 -17.67 31.98
CA ALA A 270 44.77 -17.46 31.54
C ALA A 270 44.94 -16.08 30.86
N GLU A 271 44.01 -15.71 29.98
CA GLU A 271 44.00 -14.41 29.30
C GLU A 271 43.93 -13.23 30.29
N ARG A 272 42.97 -13.26 31.22
CA ARG A 272 42.78 -12.17 32.20
C ARG A 272 43.94 -12.09 33.19
N THR A 273 44.49 -13.24 33.58
CA THR A 273 45.68 -13.31 34.45
C THR A 273 46.89 -12.68 33.76
N ALA A 274 47.11 -12.95 32.47
CA ALA A 274 48.19 -12.33 31.69
C ALA A 274 48.04 -10.80 31.58
N GLN A 275 46.80 -10.29 31.66
CA GLN A 275 46.48 -8.87 31.68
C GLN A 275 46.48 -8.25 33.09
N GLY A 276 46.75 -9.03 34.14
CA GLY A 276 46.69 -8.57 35.54
C GLY A 276 45.28 -8.19 36.00
N ARG A 277 44.23 -8.74 35.36
CA ARG A 277 42.83 -8.45 35.70
C ARG A 277 42.26 -9.55 36.61
N PRO A 278 41.24 -9.25 37.45
CA PRO A 278 40.46 -10.26 38.17
C PRO A 278 39.94 -11.31 37.20
N HIS A 279 39.57 -12.52 37.61
CA HIS A 279 39.05 -13.56 36.71
C HIS A 279 38.03 -14.42 37.45
N PHE A 280 37.11 -15.01 36.69
CA PHE A 280 36.11 -15.92 37.23
C PHE A 280 36.59 -17.37 37.11
N GLU A 281 36.16 -18.18 38.06
CA GLU A 281 36.19 -19.63 37.98
C GLU A 281 34.77 -20.14 38.16
N MET A 282 34.48 -21.34 37.68
CA MET A 282 33.12 -21.82 37.58
C MET A 282 32.97 -23.21 38.18
N ARG A 283 31.85 -23.43 38.86
CA ARG A 283 31.33 -24.77 39.18
C ARG A 283 30.22 -25.13 38.22
N VAL A 284 30.09 -26.42 37.91
CA VAL A 284 28.98 -26.94 37.13
C VAL A 284 28.40 -28.16 37.82
N GLY A 285 27.08 -28.25 37.89
CA GLY A 285 26.34 -29.41 38.38
C GLY A 285 25.32 -29.88 37.37
N ILE A 286 25.22 -31.21 37.19
CA ILE A 286 24.28 -31.82 36.25
C ILE A 286 23.47 -32.91 36.92
N HIS A 287 22.15 -32.84 36.77
CA HIS A 287 21.23 -33.88 37.22
C HIS A 287 20.21 -34.21 36.13
N THR A 288 19.90 -35.50 35.99
CA THR A 288 18.93 -36.01 35.01
C THR A 288 17.71 -36.56 35.72
N GLY A 289 16.52 -36.12 35.30
CA GLY A 289 15.24 -36.53 35.85
C GLY A 289 14.03 -35.86 35.17
N PRO A 290 12.80 -36.10 35.67
CA PRO A 290 11.58 -35.58 35.07
C PRO A 290 11.31 -34.11 35.42
N VAL A 291 10.75 -33.36 34.47
CA VAL A 291 10.36 -31.95 34.66
C VAL A 291 9.02 -31.65 33.98
N VAL A 292 8.39 -30.56 34.42
CA VAL A 292 7.33 -29.87 33.69
C VAL A 292 7.95 -28.64 33.03
N ALA A 293 7.73 -28.42 31.74
CA ALA A 293 8.16 -27.22 31.03
C ALA A 293 6.97 -26.47 30.43
N GLY A 294 7.08 -25.14 30.28
CA GLY A 294 5.99 -24.32 29.78
C GLY A 294 6.32 -22.84 29.73
N VAL A 295 5.42 -22.06 29.13
CA VAL A 295 5.55 -20.60 29.09
C VAL A 295 4.72 -19.95 30.18
N VAL A 296 5.34 -19.08 30.97
CA VAL A 296 4.67 -18.25 31.97
C VAL A 296 4.71 -16.78 31.57
N GLY A 297 3.69 -16.04 31.98
CA GLY A 297 3.59 -14.60 31.82
C GLY A 297 2.58 -14.18 30.74
N LEU A 298 1.91 -13.05 30.98
CA LEU A 298 0.95 -12.46 30.04
C LEU A 298 1.58 -11.44 29.08
N LYS A 299 2.60 -10.72 29.55
CA LYS A 299 3.30 -9.66 28.79
C LYS A 299 4.77 -9.98 28.55
N LYS A 300 5.41 -10.66 29.50
CA LYS A 300 6.81 -11.10 29.44
C LYS A 300 6.82 -12.62 29.45
N PHE A 301 6.62 -13.20 28.27
CA PHE A 301 6.66 -14.65 28.09
C PHE A 301 8.05 -15.17 28.43
N GLN A 302 8.10 -16.19 29.29
CA GLN A 302 9.32 -16.88 29.68
C GLN A 302 9.06 -18.38 29.59
N TYR A 303 9.84 -19.07 28.77
CA TYR A 303 9.88 -20.53 28.80
C TYR A 303 10.75 -20.96 29.97
N ASP A 304 10.23 -21.84 30.82
CA ASP A 304 10.91 -22.27 32.03
C ASP A 304 10.56 -23.72 32.38
N ILE A 305 11.31 -24.31 33.29
CA ILE A 305 11.13 -25.69 33.76
C ILE A 305 10.95 -25.74 35.28
N TRP A 306 10.10 -26.66 35.74
CA TRP A 306 9.76 -26.87 37.14
C TRP A 306 9.80 -28.36 37.48
N GLY A 307 10.06 -28.65 38.76
CA GLY A 307 10.12 -30.01 39.29
C GLY A 307 11.25 -30.15 40.29
N ASP A 308 11.24 -31.25 41.05
CA ASP A 308 12.27 -31.51 42.05
C ASP A 308 13.66 -31.68 41.42
N THR A 309 13.72 -32.18 40.18
CA THR A 309 14.95 -32.29 39.38
C THR A 309 15.70 -30.96 39.24
N VAL A 310 14.99 -29.82 39.16
CA VAL A 310 15.61 -28.49 39.11
C VAL A 310 16.35 -28.19 40.42
N ASN A 311 15.70 -28.47 41.56
CA ASN A 311 16.28 -28.23 42.89
C ASN A 311 17.47 -29.16 43.15
N ILE A 312 17.37 -30.43 42.74
CA ILE A 312 18.47 -31.39 42.86
C ILE A 312 19.65 -30.93 42.01
N ALA A 313 19.44 -30.53 40.75
CA ALA A 313 20.50 -30.05 39.87
C ALA A 313 21.27 -28.87 40.49
N SER A 314 20.55 -27.89 41.05
CA SER A 314 21.16 -26.76 41.77
C SER A 314 21.97 -27.21 42.99
N ARG A 315 21.51 -28.21 43.74
CA ARG A 315 22.29 -28.78 44.86
C ARG A 315 23.56 -29.51 44.40
N ILE A 316 23.48 -30.23 43.28
CA ILE A 316 24.66 -30.88 42.67
C ILE A 316 25.69 -29.83 42.25
N GLU A 317 25.27 -28.70 41.70
CA GLU A 317 26.20 -27.59 41.38
C GLU A 317 26.85 -27.05 42.64
N SER A 318 26.05 -26.68 43.65
CA SER A 318 26.57 -26.04 44.88
C SER A 318 27.52 -26.93 45.70
N SER A 319 27.44 -28.25 45.52
CA SER A 319 28.32 -29.24 46.15
C SER A 319 29.52 -29.63 45.29
N GLY A 320 29.62 -29.09 44.08
CA GLY A 320 30.70 -29.35 43.14
C GLY A 320 32.01 -28.64 43.48
N ALA A 321 33.12 -29.19 43.00
CA ALA A 321 34.41 -28.53 43.06
C ALA A 321 34.58 -27.50 41.93
N VAL A 322 35.29 -26.42 42.21
CA VAL A 322 35.63 -25.39 41.22
C VAL A 322 36.48 -25.98 40.10
N GLY A 323 36.18 -25.64 38.85
CA GLY A 323 36.91 -26.15 37.68
C GLY A 323 36.56 -27.59 37.30
N ARG A 324 35.57 -28.20 37.96
CA ARG A 324 35.09 -29.57 37.68
C ARG A 324 33.60 -29.56 37.30
N VAL A 325 33.16 -30.64 36.70
CA VAL A 325 31.74 -30.89 36.39
C VAL A 325 31.24 -31.96 37.35
N ASN A 326 30.39 -31.56 38.30
CA ASN A 326 29.76 -32.49 39.23
C ASN A 326 28.50 -33.08 38.60
N ILE A 327 28.31 -34.39 38.72
CA ILE A 327 27.13 -35.07 38.17
C ILE A 327 26.46 -35.93 39.23
N SER A 328 25.13 -35.95 39.22
CA SER A 328 24.38 -36.86 40.07
C SER A 328 24.55 -38.33 39.64
N ALA A 329 24.26 -39.26 40.55
CA ALA A 329 24.24 -40.69 40.25
C ALA A 329 23.29 -41.05 39.09
N SER A 330 22.16 -40.35 38.94
CA SER A 330 21.22 -40.60 37.82
C SER A 330 21.85 -40.26 36.48
N THR A 331 22.48 -39.09 36.37
CA THR A 331 23.24 -38.70 35.16
C THR A 331 24.38 -39.66 34.90
N HIS A 332 25.17 -40.01 35.92
CA HIS A 332 26.30 -40.93 35.79
C HIS A 332 25.88 -42.29 35.21
N ALA A 333 24.78 -42.87 35.71
CA ALA A 333 24.27 -44.15 35.25
C ALA A 333 23.94 -44.18 33.73
N GLU A 334 23.63 -43.02 33.13
CA GLU A 334 23.34 -42.93 31.69
C GLU A 334 24.58 -42.75 30.81
N ILE A 335 25.73 -42.39 31.39
CA ILE A 335 26.94 -42.03 30.61
C ILE A 335 28.21 -42.78 31.05
N SER A 336 28.13 -43.62 32.09
CA SER A 336 29.29 -44.27 32.71
C SER A 336 30.03 -45.22 31.78
N GLU A 337 29.38 -45.71 30.71
CA GLU A 337 30.00 -46.60 29.72
C GLU A 337 30.78 -45.83 28.64
N ASN A 338 30.77 -44.49 28.66
CA ASN A 338 31.46 -43.69 27.65
C ASN A 338 32.98 -43.68 27.89
N PRO A 339 33.80 -44.18 26.95
CA PRO A 339 35.24 -44.30 27.13
C PRO A 339 35.98 -42.95 27.09
N ASP A 340 35.34 -41.89 26.59
CA ASP A 340 35.94 -40.55 26.49
C ASP A 340 35.83 -39.77 27.81
N LEU A 341 35.13 -40.31 28.80
CA LEU A 341 34.89 -39.66 30.09
C LEU A 341 35.65 -40.35 31.22
N VAL A 342 36.27 -39.54 32.09
CA VAL A 342 36.92 -40.01 33.30
C VAL A 342 36.12 -39.50 34.50
N PHE A 343 35.72 -40.43 35.37
CA PHE A 343 34.94 -40.12 36.56
C PHE A 343 35.80 -40.26 37.82
N GLU A 344 35.68 -39.30 38.72
CA GLU A 344 36.29 -39.29 40.05
C GLU A 344 35.13 -39.32 41.08
N ALA A 345 35.27 -40.13 42.13
CA ALA A 345 34.23 -40.37 43.14
C ALA A 345 34.31 -39.41 44.34
#